data_AF-A0A353VGE5-F1
#
_entry.id   AF-A0A353VGE5-F1
#
_cell.length_a   1.000
_cell.length_b   1.000
_cell.length_c   1.000
_cell.angle_alpha   90.00
_cell.angle_beta   90.00
_cell.angle_gamma   90.00
#
_symmetry.space_group_name_H-M   'P 1'
#
loop_
_entity.id
_entity.type
_entity.pdbx_description
1 polymer ?
#
loop_
_entity_poly.entity_id
_entity_poly.type
_entity_poly.pdbx_seq_one_letter_code
_entity_poly.pdbx_strand_id
1 'polypeptide(L)'
;MEQDEKLNVNREILKTINAAFMLRMFELGSFKDNAMHRILQFYSFPVLLIFIVFTSGCDDIQTKSNLSKMQWLEGTWIRNYNQTTQVEEWEMKSNLMLGTSMFVTNGDTSIMERMKIKQRDHALSFLGFTRWVYTSTPAENTLVNVYPLLEVSADSIVFFNEAADWPQRLVYRSLPENQMEATLSGKDQLSNQSIRSATLDFRKLAD
;
A
#
# COMPACT_ATOMS: atom_id res chain seq x y z
N MET A 1 45.47 30.01 -10.40
CA MET A 1 45.68 31.47 -10.41
C MET A 1 44.36 32.23 -10.36
N GLU A 2 43.43 32.06 -11.32
CA GLU A 2 42.12 32.76 -11.27
C GLU A 2 41.20 32.31 -10.11
N GLN A 3 41.34 31.06 -9.66
CA GLN A 3 40.49 30.49 -8.61
C GLN A 3 40.90 30.94 -7.20
N ASP A 4 42.18 31.27 -6.98
CA ASP A 4 42.70 31.78 -5.72
C ASP A 4 42.31 33.25 -5.47
N GLU A 5 42.18 34.03 -6.56
CA GLU A 5 41.75 35.43 -6.51
C GLU A 5 40.29 35.55 -6.07
N LYS A 6 39.39 34.70 -6.62
CA LYS A 6 37.97 34.65 -6.23
C LYS A 6 37.77 34.22 -4.76
N LEU A 7 38.64 33.34 -4.25
CA LEU A 7 38.60 32.91 -2.85
C LEU A 7 39.07 34.02 -1.89
N ASN A 8 40.00 34.86 -2.32
CA ASN A 8 40.52 35.96 -1.51
C ASN A 8 39.51 37.13 -1.42
N VAL A 9 38.83 37.46 -2.51
CA VAL A 9 37.76 38.47 -2.55
C VAL A 9 36.60 38.09 -1.61
N ASN A 10 36.19 36.82 -1.60
CA ASN A 10 35.12 36.35 -0.71
C ASN A 10 35.48 36.46 0.78
N ARG A 11 36.76 36.29 1.13
CA ARG A 11 37.22 36.43 2.53
C ARG A 11 37.17 37.88 3.02
N GLU A 12 37.52 38.84 2.17
CA GLU A 12 37.48 40.28 2.53
C GLU A 12 36.04 40.82 2.61
N ILE A 13 35.13 40.33 1.76
CA ILE A 13 33.69 40.65 1.86
C ILE A 13 33.11 40.15 3.19
N LEU A 14 33.44 38.92 3.60
CA LEU A 14 32.96 38.35 4.87
C LEU A 14 33.48 39.10 6.10
N LYS A 15 34.73 39.59 6.07
CA LYS A 15 35.28 40.43 7.15
C LYS A 15 34.54 41.76 7.25
N THR A 16 34.22 42.38 6.11
CA THR A 16 33.52 43.68 6.07
C THR A 16 32.08 43.56 6.56
N ILE A 17 31.37 42.49 6.17
CA ILE A 17 29.99 42.22 6.64
C ILE A 17 29.96 42.00 8.15
N ASN A 18 30.88 41.21 8.69
CA ASN A 18 30.94 40.94 10.13
C ASN A 18 31.28 42.20 10.94
N ALA A 19 32.16 43.07 10.43
CA ALA A 19 32.48 44.35 11.08
C ALA A 19 31.28 45.32 11.07
N ALA A 20 30.58 45.43 9.94
CA ALA A 20 29.38 46.27 9.81
C ALA A 20 28.23 45.77 10.71
N PHE A 21 28.07 44.45 10.84
CA PHE A 21 27.09 43.85 11.72
C PHE A 21 27.40 44.11 13.20
N MET A 22 28.68 43.99 13.61
CA MET A 22 29.10 44.25 14.98
C MET A 22 28.96 45.74 15.37
N LEU A 23 29.24 46.68 14.45
CA LEU A 23 29.01 48.11 14.70
C LEU A 23 27.53 48.44 14.88
N ARG A 24 26.65 47.82 14.08
CA ARG A 24 25.19 48.03 14.20
C ARG A 24 24.60 47.45 15.48
N MET A 25 25.16 46.34 15.96
CA MET A 25 24.77 45.73 17.24
C MET A 25 25.22 46.57 18.45
N PHE A 26 26.31 47.34 18.31
CA PHE A 26 26.78 48.24 19.36
C PHE A 26 25.95 49.54 19.45
N GLU A 27 25.44 50.06 18.33
CA GLU A 27 24.57 51.25 18.32
C GLU A 27 23.16 50.99 18.90
N LEU A 28 22.67 49.75 18.84
CA LEU A 28 21.36 49.38 19.42
C LEU A 28 21.40 49.13 20.95
N GLY A 29 22.59 49.19 21.57
CA GLY A 29 22.80 48.86 22.98
C GLY A 29 22.66 50.01 23.99
N SER A 30 22.33 51.23 23.58
CA SER A 30 22.34 52.40 24.48
C SER A 30 20.99 53.08 24.74
N PHE A 31 19.86 52.42 24.47
CA PHE A 31 18.55 52.96 24.85
C PHE A 31 18.06 52.34 26.17
N LYS A 32 18.63 52.83 27.29
CA LYS A 32 18.09 52.61 28.63
C LYS A 32 16.92 53.57 28.81
N ASP A 33 15.72 53.03 29.07
CA ASP A 33 14.77 53.53 30.07
C ASP A 33 13.40 52.86 29.91
N ASN A 34 13.14 51.89 30.81
CA ASN A 34 11.87 51.52 31.47
C ASN A 34 10.56 51.32 30.67
N ALA A 35 10.51 51.59 29.37
CA ALA A 35 9.35 51.38 28.51
C ALA A 35 9.33 49.95 27.93
N MET A 36 10.51 49.38 27.64
CA MET A 36 10.63 48.07 27.00
C MET A 36 10.16 46.92 27.92
N HIS A 37 10.33 47.06 29.24
CA HIS A 37 9.87 46.06 30.20
C HIS A 37 8.34 45.99 30.30
N ARG A 38 7.64 47.12 30.08
CA ARG A 38 6.17 47.16 30.09
C ARG A 38 5.59 46.56 28.82
N ILE A 39 6.23 46.75 27.67
CA ILE A 39 5.79 46.16 26.40
C ILE A 39 6.04 44.65 26.38
N LEU A 40 7.16 44.16 26.94
CA LEU A 40 7.48 42.73 27.01
C LEU A 40 6.60 41.90 27.96
N GLN A 41 5.88 42.52 28.91
CA GLN A 41 4.94 41.83 29.81
C GLN A 41 3.55 41.62 29.20
N PHE A 42 3.14 42.39 28.18
CA PHE A 42 1.85 42.23 27.52
C PHE A 42 1.87 41.24 26.35
N TYR A 43 3.04 40.99 25.74
CA TYR A 43 3.19 40.06 24.62
C TYR A 43 3.67 38.65 25.02
N SER A 44 4.10 38.44 26.27
CA SER A 44 4.59 37.13 26.74
C SER A 44 3.47 36.13 27.08
N PHE A 45 2.25 36.60 27.36
CA PHE A 45 1.10 35.74 27.65
C PHE A 45 0.31 35.24 26.41
N PRO A 46 0.03 36.07 25.37
CA PRO A 46 -0.72 35.60 24.21
C PRO A 46 0.10 34.77 23.21
N VAL A 47 1.43 34.91 23.20
CA VAL A 47 2.30 34.12 22.28
C VAL A 47 2.46 32.67 22.76
N LEU A 48 2.41 32.41 24.08
CA LEU A 48 2.49 31.06 24.63
C LEU A 48 1.19 30.25 24.40
N LEU A 49 0.04 30.93 24.37
CA LEU A 49 -1.28 30.29 24.16
C LEU A 49 -1.54 29.87 22.71
N ILE A 50 -0.92 30.54 21.74
CA ILE A 50 -1.03 30.20 20.31
C ILE A 50 -0.20 28.95 19.97
N PHE A 51 0.84 28.63 20.75
CA PHE A 51 1.69 27.45 20.50
C PHE A 51 1.08 26.12 20.96
N ILE A 52 0.09 26.14 21.85
CA ILE A 52 -0.54 24.92 22.41
C ILE A 52 -1.66 24.39 21.50
N VAL A 53 -2.19 25.20 20.57
CA VAL A 53 -3.33 24.80 19.72
C VAL A 53 -2.91 23.96 18.50
N PHE A 54 -1.60 23.81 18.23
CA PHE A 54 -1.12 23.06 17.07
C PHE A 54 -0.73 21.59 17.34
N THR A 55 -0.91 21.07 18.56
CA THR A 55 -0.49 19.69 18.90
C THR A 55 -1.67 18.75 19.16
N SER A 56 -2.74 18.86 18.39
CA SER A 56 -3.84 17.87 18.41
C SER A 56 -4.29 17.56 16.98
N GLY A 57 -3.38 16.91 16.27
CA GLY A 57 -3.60 16.32 14.96
C GLY A 57 -2.61 15.20 14.77
N CYS A 58 -2.58 14.24 15.70
CA CYS A 58 -2.13 12.91 15.32
C CYS A 58 -3.28 12.35 14.49
N ASP A 59 -3.29 12.67 13.20
CA ASP A 59 -3.92 11.78 12.25
C ASP A 59 -3.12 10.50 12.36
N ASP A 60 -3.68 9.54 13.11
CA ASP A 60 -3.34 8.15 12.97
C ASP A 60 -3.54 7.87 11.47
N ILE A 61 -2.46 7.98 10.68
CA ILE A 61 -2.40 7.42 9.34
C ILE A 61 -2.41 5.91 9.59
N GLN A 62 -3.57 5.40 10.03
CA GLN A 62 -3.99 4.07 9.72
C GLN A 62 -3.85 4.01 8.22
N THR A 63 -2.81 3.35 7.77
CA THR A 63 -2.83 2.59 6.53
C THR A 63 -4.05 1.68 6.65
N LYS A 64 -5.24 2.23 6.36
CA LYS A 64 -6.49 1.51 6.24
C LYS A 64 -6.14 0.38 5.29
N SER A 65 -6.01 -0.82 5.83
CA SER A 65 -5.43 -1.90 5.07
C SER A 65 -6.26 -2.04 3.79
N ASN A 66 -5.59 -2.09 2.64
CA ASN A 66 -6.26 -2.32 1.36
C ASN A 66 -7.10 -3.64 1.38
N LEU A 67 -7.00 -4.49 2.42
CA LEU A 67 -7.95 -5.58 2.73
C LEU A 67 -9.40 -5.12 2.76
N SER A 68 -9.69 -3.90 3.22
CA SER A 68 -11.06 -3.37 3.22
C SER A 68 -11.67 -3.30 1.82
N LYS A 69 -10.86 -3.10 0.77
CA LYS A 69 -11.31 -3.12 -0.64
C LYS A 69 -11.61 -4.54 -1.14
N MET A 70 -11.23 -5.56 -0.39
CA MET A 70 -11.41 -6.97 -0.71
C MET A 70 -12.53 -7.62 0.12
N GLN A 71 -13.26 -6.86 0.94
CA GLN A 71 -14.34 -7.39 1.78
C GLN A 71 -15.43 -8.10 0.98
N TRP A 72 -15.68 -7.66 -0.26
CA TRP A 72 -16.65 -8.30 -1.14
C TRP A 72 -16.31 -9.77 -1.45
N LEU A 73 -15.03 -10.17 -1.35
CA LEU A 73 -14.57 -11.53 -1.64
C LEU A 73 -14.90 -12.51 -0.50
N GLU A 74 -15.11 -12.02 0.72
CA GLU A 74 -15.42 -12.86 1.89
C GLU A 74 -16.72 -13.64 1.71
N GLY A 75 -16.71 -14.94 2.05
CA GLY A 75 -17.85 -15.85 2.00
C GLY A 75 -17.59 -17.11 1.17
N THR A 76 -18.66 -17.87 0.94
CA THR A 76 -18.63 -19.11 0.15
C THR A 76 -19.16 -18.86 -1.25
N TRP A 77 -18.38 -19.23 -2.26
CA TRP A 77 -18.65 -19.03 -3.67
C TRP A 77 -18.77 -20.38 -4.37
N ILE A 78 -19.83 -20.56 -5.13
CA ILE A 78 -20.16 -21.84 -5.75
C ILE A 78 -20.32 -21.67 -7.26
N ARG A 79 -19.77 -22.63 -7.99
CA ARG A 79 -19.90 -22.78 -9.44
C ARG A 79 -20.20 -24.23 -9.77
N ASN A 80 -21.23 -24.47 -10.59
CA ASN A 80 -21.49 -25.80 -11.13
C ASN A 80 -20.84 -25.95 -12.50
N TYR A 81 -20.14 -27.06 -12.72
CA TYR A 81 -19.59 -27.42 -14.03
C TYR A 81 -19.70 -28.93 -14.24
N ASN A 82 -20.48 -29.33 -15.23
CA ASN A 82 -20.86 -30.72 -15.47
C ASN A 82 -21.50 -31.35 -14.20
N GLN A 83 -20.95 -32.47 -13.71
CA GLN A 83 -21.40 -33.18 -12.50
C GLN A 83 -20.56 -32.82 -11.27
N THR A 84 -19.77 -31.76 -11.36
CA THR A 84 -18.85 -31.31 -10.32
C THR A 84 -19.25 -29.91 -9.87
N THR A 85 -19.25 -29.70 -8.56
CA THR A 85 -19.40 -28.38 -7.95
C THR A 85 -18.03 -27.89 -7.52
N GLN A 86 -17.64 -26.69 -7.94
CA GLN A 86 -16.49 -25.99 -7.40
C GLN A 86 -16.96 -25.07 -6.28
N VAL A 87 -16.24 -25.10 -5.16
CA VAL A 87 -16.47 -24.25 -4.00
C VAL A 87 -15.20 -23.48 -3.69
N GLU A 88 -15.31 -22.16 -3.57
CA GLU A 88 -14.27 -21.30 -3.03
C GLU A 88 -14.74 -20.63 -1.76
N GLU A 89 -14.01 -20.85 -0.67
CA GLU A 89 -14.30 -20.23 0.63
C GLU A 89 -13.22 -19.21 0.94
N TRP A 90 -13.64 -17.98 1.24
CA TRP A 90 -12.75 -16.87 1.57
C TRP A 90 -13.08 -16.31 2.94
N GLU A 91 -12.09 -16.26 3.81
CA GLU A 91 -12.22 -15.80 5.20
C GLU A 91 -11.29 -14.61 5.46
N MET A 92 -11.87 -13.49 5.90
CA MET A 92 -11.11 -12.33 6.32
C MET A 92 -10.54 -12.52 7.72
N LYS A 93 -9.23 -12.30 7.88
CA LYS A 93 -8.56 -12.19 9.20
C LYS A 93 -8.07 -10.76 9.39
N SER A 94 -7.55 -10.45 10.58
CA SER A 94 -7.13 -9.09 10.96
C SER A 94 -6.11 -8.44 10.01
N ASN A 95 -5.22 -9.21 9.37
CA ASN A 95 -4.15 -8.70 8.50
C ASN A 95 -3.91 -9.53 7.23
N LEU A 96 -4.79 -10.48 6.93
CA LEU A 96 -4.71 -11.35 5.76
C LEU A 96 -6.10 -11.90 5.44
N MET A 97 -6.26 -12.45 4.25
CA MET A 97 -7.41 -13.22 3.85
C MET A 97 -6.95 -14.64 3.47
N LEU A 98 -7.68 -15.64 3.93
CA LEU A 98 -7.44 -17.05 3.63
C LEU A 98 -8.48 -17.51 2.62
N GLY A 99 -8.06 -18.30 1.63
CA GLY A 99 -8.95 -18.90 0.66
C GLY A 99 -8.74 -20.41 0.59
N THR A 100 -9.80 -21.16 0.30
CA THR A 100 -9.72 -22.60 0.01
C THR A 100 -10.58 -22.90 -1.21
N SER A 101 -10.01 -23.59 -2.21
CA SER A 101 -10.73 -24.06 -3.40
C SER A 101 -10.88 -25.57 -3.37
N MET A 102 -12.11 -26.05 -3.58
CA MET A 102 -12.50 -27.45 -3.47
C MET A 102 -13.38 -27.85 -4.65
N PHE A 103 -13.29 -29.11 -5.06
CA PHE A 103 -14.28 -29.74 -5.93
C PHE A 103 -15.08 -30.78 -5.16
N VAL A 104 -16.39 -30.76 -5.34
CA VAL A 104 -17.33 -31.76 -4.85
C VAL A 104 -17.87 -32.54 -6.05
N THR A 105 -17.60 -33.84 -6.10
CA THR A 105 -18.09 -34.74 -7.16
C THR A 105 -18.71 -35.97 -6.52
N ASN A 106 -19.98 -36.25 -6.83
CA ASN A 106 -20.71 -37.40 -6.26
C ASN A 106 -20.71 -37.47 -4.72
N GLY A 107 -20.61 -36.32 -4.04
CA GLY A 107 -20.55 -36.23 -2.57
C GLY A 107 -19.13 -36.28 -1.98
N ASP A 108 -18.13 -36.67 -2.77
CA ASP A 108 -16.73 -36.65 -2.36
C ASP A 108 -16.13 -35.26 -2.56
N THR A 109 -15.44 -34.76 -1.53
CA THR A 109 -14.81 -33.44 -1.53
C THR A 109 -13.30 -33.58 -1.64
N SER A 110 -12.72 -32.92 -2.64
CA SER A 110 -11.28 -32.86 -2.86
C SER A 110 -10.80 -31.42 -2.78
N ILE A 111 -9.91 -31.12 -1.84
CA ILE A 111 -9.24 -29.82 -1.74
C ILE A 111 -8.24 -29.70 -2.88
N MET A 112 -8.36 -28.64 -3.68
CA MET A 112 -7.46 -28.37 -4.79
C MET A 112 -6.32 -27.45 -4.35
N GLU A 113 -6.69 -26.37 -3.68
CA GLU A 113 -5.79 -25.26 -3.45
C GLU A 113 -6.10 -24.58 -2.12
N ARG A 114 -5.04 -24.19 -1.42
CA ARG A 114 -5.12 -23.21 -0.33
C ARG A 114 -4.49 -21.91 -0.80
N MET A 115 -5.22 -20.82 -0.58
CA MET A 115 -4.91 -19.47 -1.01
C MET A 115 -4.68 -18.58 0.20
N LYS A 116 -3.82 -17.58 0.06
CA LYS A 116 -3.63 -16.55 1.09
C LYS A 116 -3.27 -15.23 0.44
N ILE A 117 -3.99 -14.18 0.80
CA ILE A 117 -3.73 -12.79 0.42
C ILE A 117 -3.24 -12.06 1.68
N LYS A 118 -2.00 -11.60 1.70
CA LYS A 118 -1.42 -10.91 2.86
C LYS A 118 -0.67 -9.65 2.46
N GLN A 119 -0.78 -8.62 3.31
CA GLN A 119 0.05 -7.42 3.24
C GLN A 119 1.48 -7.77 3.67
N ARG A 120 2.48 -7.54 2.82
CA ARG A 120 3.88 -7.56 3.25
C ARG A 120 4.38 -6.14 3.42
N ASP A 121 4.76 -5.79 4.64
CA ASP A 121 5.51 -4.56 4.91
C ASP A 121 6.98 -4.78 4.53
N HIS A 122 7.58 -3.74 3.95
CA HIS A 122 8.94 -3.65 3.40
C HIS A 122 9.21 -4.31 2.05
N ALA A 123 9.11 -3.50 1.00
CA ALA A 123 10.26 -3.29 0.12
C ALA A 123 10.20 -1.86 -0.42
N LEU A 124 11.23 -1.06 -0.12
CA LEU A 124 11.57 0.18 -0.81
C LEU A 124 11.52 -0.07 -2.33
N SER A 125 10.36 0.21 -2.92
CA SER A 125 10.22 0.52 -4.34
C SER A 125 9.99 2.03 -4.33
N PHE A 126 10.73 2.77 -5.13
CA PHE A 126 10.86 4.23 -5.12
C PHE A 126 9.55 5.02 -5.42
N LEU A 127 8.40 4.35 -5.33
CA LEU A 127 7.02 4.84 -5.43
C LEU A 127 6.23 4.05 -4.38
N GLY A 128 5.66 4.70 -3.36
CA GLY A 128 5.06 4.06 -2.18
C GLY A 128 3.88 3.11 -2.48
N PHE A 129 4.17 1.86 -2.84
CA PHE A 129 3.17 0.82 -3.07
C PHE A 129 3.26 -0.30 -2.03
N THR A 130 2.15 -0.57 -1.35
CA THR A 130 1.93 -1.76 -0.52
C THR A 130 1.95 -3.03 -1.38
N ARG A 131 2.80 -4.02 -1.06
CA ARG A 131 2.91 -5.27 -1.82
C ARG A 131 2.05 -6.37 -1.20
N TRP A 132 0.93 -6.71 -1.85
CA TRP A 132 0.13 -7.89 -1.50
C TRP A 132 0.63 -9.10 -2.28
N VAL A 133 0.55 -10.28 -1.66
CA VAL A 133 0.94 -11.55 -2.27
C VAL A 133 -0.21 -12.54 -2.17
N TYR A 134 -0.65 -13.07 -3.32
CA TYR A 134 -1.44 -14.30 -3.39
C TYR A 134 -0.49 -15.49 -3.40
N THR A 135 -0.65 -16.42 -2.45
CA THR A 135 0.05 -17.71 -2.45
C THR A 135 -0.91 -18.86 -2.71
N SER A 136 -0.62 -19.65 -3.73
CA SER A 136 -1.29 -20.92 -4.04
C SER A 136 -0.44 -22.09 -3.56
N THR A 137 -1.01 -23.00 -2.78
CA THR A 137 -0.37 -24.28 -2.47
C THR A 137 -1.30 -25.42 -2.93
N PRO A 138 -0.88 -26.25 -3.91
CA PRO A 138 -1.58 -27.48 -4.24
C PRO A 138 -1.67 -28.39 -3.01
N ALA A 139 -2.69 -29.25 -2.93
CA ALA A 139 -2.91 -30.13 -1.76
C ALA A 139 -1.68 -31.00 -1.38
N GLU A 140 -0.78 -31.27 -2.33
CA GLU A 140 0.46 -32.01 -2.14
C GLU A 140 1.61 -31.20 -1.49
N ASN A 141 1.40 -29.93 -1.15
CA ASN A 141 2.35 -29.04 -0.44
C ASN A 141 3.72 -28.82 -1.11
N THR A 142 3.85 -29.10 -2.40
CA THR A 142 5.15 -29.17 -3.09
C THR A 142 5.63 -27.86 -3.70
N LEU A 143 4.75 -26.90 -4.01
CA LEU A 143 5.12 -25.62 -4.63
C LEU A 143 4.22 -24.47 -4.14
N VAL A 144 4.81 -23.30 -3.85
CA VAL A 144 4.08 -22.08 -3.50
C VAL A 144 4.29 -21.04 -4.59
N ASN A 145 3.25 -20.80 -5.40
CA ASN A 145 3.30 -19.72 -6.39
C ASN A 145 2.98 -18.39 -5.73
N VAL A 146 3.85 -17.40 -5.89
CA VAL A 146 3.73 -16.06 -5.31
C VAL A 146 3.33 -15.07 -6.39
N TYR A 147 2.15 -14.46 -6.28
CA TYR A 147 1.70 -13.42 -7.21
C TYR A 147 1.63 -12.06 -6.52
N PRO A 148 2.52 -11.12 -6.89
CA PRO A 148 2.37 -9.72 -6.54
C PRO A 148 1.02 -9.15 -7.00
N LEU A 149 0.45 -8.28 -6.18
CA LEU A 149 -0.68 -7.46 -6.58
C LEU A 149 -0.25 -6.46 -7.65
N LEU A 150 -1.01 -6.47 -8.74
CA LEU A 150 -0.87 -5.54 -9.85
C LEU A 150 -1.85 -4.36 -9.68
N GLU A 151 -3.11 -4.64 -9.33
CA GLU A 151 -4.16 -3.62 -9.25
C GLU A 151 -5.25 -4.03 -8.24
N VAL A 152 -5.84 -3.04 -7.55
CA VAL A 152 -7.00 -3.24 -6.68
C VAL A 152 -7.95 -2.04 -6.78
N SER A 153 -9.22 -2.32 -7.05
CA SER A 153 -10.34 -1.39 -7.03
C SER A 153 -11.38 -1.80 -5.97
N ALA A 154 -12.53 -1.14 -5.95
CA ALA A 154 -13.63 -1.49 -5.04
C ALA A 154 -14.31 -2.82 -5.41
N ASP A 155 -14.19 -3.23 -6.67
CA ASP A 155 -14.92 -4.34 -7.28
C ASP A 155 -13.99 -5.33 -8.00
N SER A 156 -12.67 -5.10 -8.02
CA SER A 156 -11.74 -5.99 -8.69
C SER A 156 -10.37 -6.05 -8.02
N ILE A 157 -9.72 -7.19 -8.20
CA ILE A 157 -8.35 -7.40 -7.76
C ILE A 157 -7.58 -8.19 -8.82
N VAL A 158 -6.37 -7.73 -9.10
CA VAL A 158 -5.51 -8.30 -10.13
C VAL A 158 -4.17 -8.66 -9.53
N PHE A 159 -3.76 -9.91 -9.68
CA PHE A 159 -2.44 -10.40 -9.36
C PHE A 159 -1.70 -10.84 -10.63
N PHE A 160 -0.39 -10.67 -10.65
CA PHE A 160 0.43 -11.03 -11.80
C PHE A 160 1.81 -11.55 -11.40
N ASN A 161 2.19 -12.71 -11.93
CA ASN A 161 3.51 -13.30 -11.84
C ASN A 161 3.96 -13.78 -13.22
N GLU A 162 4.89 -13.06 -13.84
CA GLU A 162 5.44 -13.45 -15.14
C GLU A 162 6.20 -14.79 -15.10
N ALA A 163 6.79 -15.13 -13.95
CA ALA A 163 7.56 -16.36 -13.78
C ALA A 163 6.71 -17.61 -13.52
N ALA A 164 5.38 -17.47 -13.36
CA ALA A 164 4.50 -18.62 -13.21
C ALA A 164 4.30 -19.32 -14.57
N ASP A 165 4.30 -20.65 -14.54
CA ASP A 165 4.08 -21.49 -15.72
C ASP A 165 2.69 -21.27 -16.33
N TRP A 166 1.65 -21.43 -15.50
CA TRP A 166 0.27 -21.01 -15.77
C TRP A 166 -0.54 -21.14 -14.47
N PRO A 167 -1.49 -20.23 -14.19
CA PRO A 167 -1.72 -18.95 -14.88
C PRO A 167 -0.65 -17.92 -14.49
N GLN A 168 -0.50 -16.84 -15.27
CA GLN A 168 0.38 -15.72 -14.92
C GLN A 168 -0.39 -14.56 -14.33
N ARG A 169 -1.66 -14.38 -14.73
CA ARG A 169 -2.55 -13.33 -14.27
C ARG A 169 -3.80 -13.95 -13.64
N LEU A 170 -4.16 -13.43 -12.48
CA LEU A 170 -5.36 -13.77 -11.73
C LEU A 170 -6.19 -12.50 -11.58
N VAL A 171 -7.44 -12.51 -12.02
CA VAL A 171 -8.36 -11.40 -11.85
C VAL A 171 -9.59 -11.92 -11.13
N TYR A 172 -9.95 -11.32 -10.00
CA TYR A 172 -11.28 -11.52 -9.41
C TYR A 172 -12.07 -10.23 -9.55
N ARG A 173 -13.34 -10.34 -9.94
CA ARG A 173 -14.25 -9.21 -10.09
C ARG A 173 -15.57 -9.51 -9.38
N SER A 174 -16.00 -8.59 -8.54
CA SER A 174 -17.34 -8.55 -7.97
C SER A 174 -18.33 -8.09 -9.03
N LEU A 175 -19.43 -8.80 -9.16
CA LEU A 175 -20.53 -8.49 -10.08
C LEU A 175 -21.84 -8.37 -9.28
N PRO A 176 -22.88 -7.71 -9.83
CA PRO A 176 -24.19 -7.62 -9.19
C PRO A 176 -24.79 -8.99 -8.84
N GLU A 177 -25.77 -9.00 -7.93
CA GLU A 177 -26.50 -10.21 -7.52
C GLU A 177 -25.58 -11.29 -6.90
N ASN A 178 -24.64 -10.87 -6.07
CA ASN A 178 -23.71 -11.77 -5.37
C ASN A 178 -22.97 -12.71 -6.33
N GLN A 179 -22.45 -12.13 -7.42
CA GLN A 179 -21.63 -12.83 -8.40
C GLN A 179 -20.16 -12.47 -8.27
N MET A 180 -19.32 -13.43 -8.60
CA MET A 180 -17.89 -13.22 -8.73
C MET A 180 -17.42 -13.88 -10.02
N GLU A 181 -16.67 -13.14 -10.81
CA GLU A 181 -15.94 -13.66 -11.97
C GLU A 181 -14.46 -13.80 -11.60
N ALA A 182 -13.91 -14.99 -11.74
CA ALA A 182 -12.46 -15.22 -11.65
C ALA A 182 -11.91 -15.53 -13.05
N THR A 183 -10.97 -14.72 -13.52
CA THR A 183 -10.28 -14.91 -14.80
C THR A 183 -8.82 -15.29 -14.58
N LEU A 184 -8.42 -16.41 -15.16
CA LEU A 184 -7.06 -16.96 -15.13
C LEU A 184 -6.49 -16.86 -16.54
N SER A 185 -5.35 -16.19 -16.71
CA SER A 185 -4.72 -16.09 -18.04
C SER A 185 -3.20 -16.22 -17.99
N GLY A 186 -2.61 -16.75 -19.05
CA GLY A 186 -1.17 -16.87 -19.19
C GLY A 186 -0.78 -17.46 -20.54
N LYS A 187 0.53 -17.56 -20.78
CA LYS A 187 1.07 -18.24 -21.96
C LYS A 187 0.61 -19.70 -21.99
N ASP A 188 0.21 -20.18 -23.15
CA ASP A 188 -0.01 -21.61 -23.37
C ASP A 188 1.34 -22.31 -23.60
N GLN A 189 1.67 -23.29 -22.76
CA GLN A 189 2.92 -24.03 -22.89
C GLN A 189 2.96 -24.90 -24.16
N LEU A 190 1.80 -25.29 -24.70
CA LEU A 190 1.71 -26.15 -25.88
C LEU A 190 1.78 -25.38 -27.20
N SER A 191 1.37 -24.12 -27.20
CA SER A 191 1.46 -23.23 -28.35
C SER A 191 2.17 -21.96 -27.93
N ASN A 192 3.48 -21.91 -28.17
CA ASN A 192 4.45 -20.89 -27.73
C ASN A 192 4.15 -19.44 -28.23
N GLN A 193 2.94 -19.18 -28.72
CA GLN A 193 2.43 -17.91 -29.23
C GLN A 193 0.96 -17.61 -28.84
N SER A 194 0.25 -18.50 -28.13
CA SER A 194 -1.14 -18.25 -27.72
C SER A 194 -1.26 -17.90 -26.23
N ILE A 195 -2.20 -17.01 -25.93
CA ILE A 195 -2.62 -16.74 -24.55
C ILE A 195 -3.82 -17.63 -24.26
N ARG A 196 -3.67 -18.50 -23.27
CA ARG A 196 -4.78 -19.26 -22.70
C ARG A 196 -5.48 -18.39 -21.65
N SER A 197 -6.81 -18.33 -21.73
CA SER A 197 -7.66 -17.70 -20.72
C SER A 197 -8.76 -18.67 -20.28
N ALA A 198 -9.10 -18.64 -19.00
CA ALA A 198 -10.25 -19.34 -18.43
C ALA A 198 -11.02 -18.37 -17.54
N THR A 199 -12.34 -18.33 -17.71
CA THR A 199 -13.26 -17.54 -16.89
C THR A 199 -14.12 -18.48 -16.06
N LEU A 200 -14.23 -18.19 -14.77
CA LEU A 200 -14.98 -18.97 -13.78
C LEU A 200 -16.03 -18.05 -13.14
N ASP A 201 -17.30 -18.36 -13.39
CA ASP A 201 -18.43 -17.60 -12.86
C ASP A 201 -18.98 -18.27 -11.60
N PHE A 202 -18.91 -17.56 -10.48
CA PHE A 202 -19.38 -18.01 -9.18
C PHE A 202 -20.60 -17.23 -8.72
N ARG A 203 -21.42 -17.89 -7.92
CA ARG A 203 -22.51 -17.31 -7.15
C ARG A 203 -22.21 -17.47 -5.67
N LYS A 204 -22.41 -16.42 -4.88
CA LYS A 204 -22.28 -16.52 -3.42
C LYS A 204 -23.39 -17.42 -2.88
N LEU A 205 -23.03 -18.36 -2.02
CA LEU A 205 -24.01 -19.12 -1.24
C LEU A 205 -24.65 -18.14 -0.26
N ALA A 206 -25.99 -18.13 -0.18
CA ALA A 206 -26.69 -17.31 0.80
C ALA A 206 -26.40 -17.82 2.21
N ASP A 207 -26.15 -16.89 3.15
CA ASP A 207 -25.98 -17.18 4.57
C ASP A 207 -27.29 -17.69 5.22
#